data_AF-A0A963JQI3-F1
#
_entry.id   AF-A0A963JQI3-F1
#
_cell.length_a   1.000
_cell.length_b   1.000
_cell.length_c   1.000
_cell.angle_alpha   90.00
_cell.angle_beta   90.00
_cell.angle_gamma   90.00
#
_symmetry.space_group_name_H-M   'P 1'
#
loop_
_entity.id
_entity.type
_entity.pdbx_description
1 polymer ?
#
loop_
_entity_poly.entity_id
_entity_poly.type
_entity_poly.pdbx_seq_one_letter_code
_entity_poly.pdbx_strand_id
1 'polypeptide(L)'
;DQHILMVLRNVRRFFIAEHAHEYPFCSQLAGGWDKPWVLFVAALFHDIGKGRGGDHSKIGAMEALRFCRQHGVAREDTRLIEFLVREHLTMSNVAQKQDLSDPDVITAFARRVGNERYLTALYLLTVADIRGTSPKVWNAWKGKLLEDLYRATLRVLGGRAPDAAALIEARKREALVLLALSALPFEAHKKLWDTLDVGYFMRHEAADIAWHTRHLSRHVGSQQPVVRARQSLAGEGLQVLVYAADQSDLFARICGYFDRAGFSILDARVHTASNGYALDTFQVVSASMQGHYRELTHMVENDLAQAIVQGGPLPEPGRKRVSRRVKSFPITPRVTLRPDEKAQRWLLGISASDRTGLLYLVARVLARHQLSVQLAKVSTLGERVEDTFLVQGSELQNNFRQIEIETELLHALSE
;
A
#
# COMPACT_ATOMS: atom_id res chain seq x y z
N ASP A 1 -13.59 3.65 -26.91
CA ASP A 1 -13.67 3.18 -25.52
C ASP A 1 -13.81 4.40 -24.61
N GLN A 2 -14.79 4.39 -23.70
CA GLN A 2 -15.03 5.48 -22.74
C GLN A 2 -13.87 5.64 -21.76
N HIS A 3 -13.21 4.55 -21.37
CA HIS A 3 -12.10 4.58 -20.42
C HIS A 3 -10.91 5.38 -20.97
N ILE A 4 -10.47 5.09 -22.21
CA ILE A 4 -9.37 5.79 -22.86
C ILE A 4 -9.64 7.31 -22.98
N LEU A 5 -10.88 7.69 -23.29
CA LEU A 5 -11.27 9.11 -23.33
C LEU A 5 -11.20 9.78 -21.95
N MET A 6 -11.52 9.05 -20.88
CA MET A 6 -11.36 9.54 -19.51
C MET A 6 -9.89 9.71 -19.13
N VAL A 7 -9.01 8.77 -19.51
CA VAL A 7 -7.57 8.89 -19.29
C VAL A 7 -7.03 10.11 -20.04
N LEU A 8 -7.36 10.28 -21.32
CA LEU A 8 -6.96 11.46 -22.11
C LEU A 8 -7.46 12.77 -21.50
N ARG A 9 -8.70 12.80 -21.03
CA ARG A 9 -9.26 13.96 -20.31
C ARG A 9 -8.44 14.28 -19.06
N ASN A 10 -8.09 13.27 -18.26
CA ASN A 10 -7.29 13.47 -17.05
C ASN A 10 -5.88 13.98 -17.38
N VAL A 11 -5.19 13.39 -18.36
CA VAL A 11 -3.86 13.88 -18.80
C VAL A 11 -3.96 15.34 -19.23
N ARG A 12 -4.96 15.70 -20.04
CA ARG A 12 -5.15 17.09 -20.50
C ARG A 12 -5.34 18.05 -19.34
N ARG A 13 -6.09 17.67 -18.31
CA ARG A 13 -6.36 18.51 -17.14
C ARG A 13 -5.11 18.86 -16.34
N PHE A 14 -4.08 18.02 -16.34
CA PHE A 14 -2.83 18.35 -15.65
C PHE A 14 -2.15 19.61 -16.22
N PHE A 15 -2.37 19.89 -17.50
CA PHE A 15 -1.79 21.05 -18.21
C PHE A 15 -2.68 22.30 -18.18
N ILE A 16 -3.82 22.27 -17.48
CA ILE A 16 -4.81 23.36 -17.45
C ILE A 16 -4.83 23.95 -16.03
N ALA A 17 -4.50 25.23 -15.88
CA ALA A 17 -4.34 25.89 -14.58
C ALA A 17 -5.62 25.85 -13.73
N GLU A 18 -6.79 25.96 -14.37
CA GLU A 18 -8.11 25.90 -13.72
C GLU A 18 -8.36 24.57 -13.01
N HIS A 19 -7.67 23.49 -13.42
CA HIS A 19 -7.77 22.16 -12.83
C HIS A 19 -6.62 21.81 -11.89
N ALA A 20 -5.69 22.74 -11.61
CA ALA A 20 -4.52 22.47 -10.77
C ALA A 20 -4.88 22.05 -9.33
N HIS A 21 -6.00 22.54 -8.80
CA HIS A 21 -6.50 22.17 -7.48
C HIS A 21 -6.94 20.70 -7.40
N GLU A 22 -7.27 20.05 -8.53
CA GLU A 22 -7.67 18.65 -8.55
C GLU A 22 -6.47 17.73 -8.25
N TYR A 23 -5.29 18.05 -8.80
CA TYR A 23 -4.03 17.31 -8.63
C TYR A 23 -2.82 18.24 -8.58
N PRO A 24 -2.58 18.93 -7.45
CA PRO A 24 -1.52 19.94 -7.37
C PRO A 24 -0.15 19.41 -7.78
N PHE A 25 0.20 18.19 -7.35
CA PHE A 25 1.49 17.59 -7.69
C PHE A 25 1.60 17.18 -9.17
N CYS A 26 0.54 16.63 -9.77
CA CYS A 26 0.55 16.32 -11.20
C CYS A 26 0.62 17.59 -12.05
N SER A 27 -0.11 18.65 -11.68
CA SER A 27 -0.06 19.93 -12.37
C SER A 27 1.29 20.63 -12.22
N GLN A 28 1.93 20.53 -11.06
CA GLN A 28 3.30 21.00 -10.86
C GLN A 28 4.28 20.29 -11.81
N LEU A 29 4.21 18.95 -11.91
CA LEU A 29 5.07 18.17 -12.79
C LEU A 29 4.78 18.44 -14.28
N ALA A 30 3.50 18.53 -14.66
CA ALA A 30 3.08 18.85 -16.02
C ALA A 30 3.49 20.27 -16.43
N GLY A 31 3.55 21.23 -15.51
CA GLY A 31 4.04 22.59 -15.78
C GLY A 31 5.49 22.65 -16.28
N GLY A 32 6.32 21.66 -15.93
CA GLY A 32 7.69 21.51 -16.42
C GLY A 32 7.83 20.66 -17.69
N TRP A 33 6.73 20.19 -18.29
CA TRP A 33 6.75 19.21 -19.38
C TRP A 33 6.57 19.85 -20.76
N ASP A 34 7.58 19.71 -21.62
CA ASP A 34 7.71 20.41 -22.90
C ASP A 34 6.82 19.86 -24.04
N LYS A 35 6.52 18.56 -24.02
CA LYS A 35 5.79 17.86 -25.09
C LYS A 35 4.56 17.11 -24.56
N PRO A 36 3.45 17.80 -24.22
CA PRO A 36 2.25 17.14 -23.70
C PRO A 36 1.69 16.04 -24.61
N TRP A 37 1.85 16.20 -25.94
CA TRP A 37 1.38 15.25 -26.94
C TRP A 37 1.97 13.85 -26.78
N VAL A 38 3.18 13.70 -26.21
CA VAL A 38 3.79 12.39 -25.91
C VAL A 38 2.92 11.59 -24.94
N LEU A 39 2.42 12.26 -23.89
CA LEU A 39 1.51 11.64 -22.92
C LEU A 39 0.15 11.33 -23.52
N PHE A 40 -0.34 12.17 -24.44
CA PHE A 40 -1.60 11.89 -25.15
C PHE A 40 -1.51 10.65 -26.03
N VAL A 41 -0.40 10.48 -26.76
CA VAL A 41 -0.19 9.26 -27.56
C VAL A 41 -0.06 8.05 -26.63
N ALA A 42 0.74 8.12 -25.57
CA ALA A 42 0.83 7.03 -24.61
C ALA A 42 -0.54 6.67 -23.98
N ALA A 43 -1.33 7.66 -23.58
CA ALA A 43 -2.67 7.47 -23.03
C ALA A 43 -3.65 6.86 -24.04
N LEU A 44 -3.55 7.20 -25.33
CA LEU A 44 -4.38 6.59 -26.37
C LEU A 44 -4.06 5.10 -26.56
N PHE A 45 -2.79 4.72 -26.41
CA PHE A 45 -2.29 3.37 -26.71
C PHE A 45 -2.13 2.45 -25.49
N HIS A 46 -2.14 2.97 -24.24
CA HIS A 46 -1.77 2.21 -23.04
C HIS A 46 -2.48 0.86 -22.92
N ASP A 47 -3.76 0.81 -23.31
CA ASP A 47 -4.63 -0.35 -23.20
C ASP A 47 -5.05 -0.98 -24.54
N ILE A 48 -4.48 -0.55 -25.67
CA ILE A 48 -4.92 -0.98 -27.01
C ILE A 48 -4.75 -2.50 -27.26
N GLY A 49 -3.89 -3.16 -26.48
CA GLY A 49 -3.66 -4.59 -26.55
C GLY A 49 -4.71 -5.45 -25.83
N LYS A 50 -5.63 -4.85 -25.05
CA LYS A 50 -6.65 -5.60 -24.29
C LYS A 50 -7.53 -6.45 -25.22
N GLY A 51 -7.84 -7.66 -24.78
CA GLY A 51 -8.68 -8.61 -25.53
C GLY A 51 -7.98 -9.32 -26.70
N ARG A 52 -6.68 -9.06 -26.95
CA ARG A 52 -5.93 -9.69 -28.06
C ARG A 52 -5.18 -10.99 -27.69
N GLY A 53 -5.30 -11.44 -26.45
CA GLY A 53 -4.57 -12.61 -25.92
C GLY A 53 -3.10 -12.30 -25.64
N GLY A 54 -2.53 -12.88 -24.57
CA GLY A 54 -1.17 -12.56 -24.12
C GLY A 54 -1.07 -11.27 -23.29
N ASP A 55 0.15 -10.74 -23.15
CA ASP A 55 0.43 -9.52 -22.38
C ASP A 55 0.05 -8.27 -23.18
N HIS A 56 -1.05 -7.62 -22.80
CA HIS A 56 -1.60 -6.47 -23.51
C HIS A 56 -0.66 -5.27 -23.52
N SER A 57 0.20 -5.13 -22.51
CA SER A 57 1.16 -4.02 -22.42
C SER A 57 2.24 -4.16 -23.50
N LYS A 58 2.71 -5.39 -23.73
CA LYS A 58 3.69 -5.68 -24.80
C LYS A 58 3.08 -5.51 -26.19
N ILE A 59 1.83 -5.97 -26.38
CA ILE A 59 1.11 -5.80 -27.64
C ILE A 59 0.88 -4.32 -27.92
N GLY A 60 0.42 -3.56 -26.92
CA GLY A 60 0.21 -2.13 -27.05
C GLY A 60 1.50 -1.38 -27.38
N ALA A 61 2.62 -1.77 -26.78
CA ALA A 61 3.92 -1.15 -27.06
C ALA A 61 4.34 -1.33 -28.53
N MET A 62 4.10 -2.52 -29.11
CA MET A 62 4.37 -2.77 -30.53
C MET A 62 3.47 -1.93 -31.46
N GLU A 63 2.20 -1.76 -31.11
CA GLU A 63 1.27 -0.92 -31.88
C GLU A 63 1.65 0.56 -31.78
N ALA A 64 2.01 1.05 -30.59
CA ALA A 64 2.48 2.41 -30.39
C ALA A 64 3.78 2.69 -31.17
N LEU A 65 4.71 1.73 -31.20
CA LEU A 65 5.93 1.80 -32.00
C LEU A 65 5.64 1.89 -33.51
N ARG A 66 4.69 1.08 -34.01
CA ARG A 66 4.26 1.11 -35.41
C ARG A 66 3.63 2.46 -35.76
N PHE A 67 2.74 2.96 -34.90
CA PHE A 67 2.12 4.27 -35.05
C PHE A 67 3.18 5.38 -35.12
N CYS A 68 4.12 5.41 -34.17
CA CYS A 68 5.17 6.43 -34.13
C CYS A 68 6.02 6.43 -35.41
N ARG A 69 6.39 5.25 -35.93
CA ARG A 69 7.12 5.12 -37.19
C ARG A 69 6.34 5.64 -38.39
N GLN A 70 5.06 5.31 -38.49
CA GLN A 70 4.21 5.76 -39.59
C GLN A 70 3.98 7.28 -39.59
N HIS A 71 4.05 7.92 -38.42
CA HIS A 71 3.81 9.36 -38.25
C HIS A 71 5.11 10.18 -38.14
N GLY A 72 6.27 9.58 -38.42
CA GLY A 72 7.56 10.29 -38.40
C GLY A 72 7.95 10.82 -37.01
N VAL A 73 7.48 10.19 -35.94
CA VAL A 73 7.81 10.61 -34.57
C VAL A 73 9.29 10.36 -34.30
N ALA A 74 9.96 11.34 -33.68
CA ALA A 74 11.38 11.26 -33.36
C ALA A 74 11.70 10.02 -32.52
N ARG A 75 12.90 9.47 -32.69
CA ARG A 75 13.31 8.20 -32.06
C ARG A 75 13.25 8.24 -30.53
N GLU A 76 13.61 9.36 -29.93
CA GLU A 76 13.58 9.54 -28.46
C GLU A 76 12.16 9.55 -27.92
N ASP A 77 11.26 10.34 -28.52
CA ASP A 77 9.86 10.40 -28.13
C ASP A 77 9.17 9.04 -28.38
N THR A 78 9.51 8.35 -29.48
CA THR A 78 9.02 7.00 -29.77
C THR A 78 9.38 6.00 -28.66
N ARG A 79 10.64 6.02 -28.19
CA ARG A 79 11.09 5.14 -27.09
C ARG A 79 10.36 5.43 -25.79
N LEU A 80 10.10 6.70 -25.50
CA LEU A 80 9.35 7.08 -24.30
C LEU A 80 7.89 6.62 -24.40
N ILE A 81 7.22 6.83 -25.54
CA ILE A 81 5.84 6.36 -25.75
C ILE A 81 5.76 4.83 -25.63
N GLU A 82 6.67 4.10 -26.29
CA GLU A 82 6.75 2.64 -26.20
C GLU A 82 6.92 2.20 -24.74
N PHE A 83 7.84 2.83 -24.01
CA PHE A 83 8.08 2.55 -22.60
C PHE A 83 6.82 2.77 -21.76
N LEU A 84 6.16 3.92 -21.91
CA LEU A 84 4.96 4.25 -21.14
C LEU A 84 3.84 3.23 -21.37
N VAL A 85 3.59 2.83 -22.61
CA VAL A 85 2.59 1.82 -22.94
C VAL A 85 2.99 0.45 -22.40
N ARG A 86 4.27 0.08 -22.48
CA ARG A 86 4.77 -1.19 -21.96
C ARG A 86 4.69 -1.28 -20.43
N GLU A 87 4.91 -0.16 -19.75
CA GLU A 87 5.13 -0.09 -18.30
C GLU A 87 3.96 0.52 -17.53
N HIS A 88 2.82 0.82 -18.18
CA HIS A 88 1.70 1.56 -17.59
C HIS A 88 1.16 0.97 -16.27
N LEU A 89 1.24 -0.37 -16.09
CA LEU A 89 0.84 -1.04 -14.84
C LEU A 89 1.93 -1.11 -13.78
N THR A 90 3.20 -0.89 -14.15
CA THR A 90 4.36 -1.17 -13.30
C THR A 90 4.36 -0.28 -12.06
N MET A 91 4.15 1.02 -12.21
CA MET A 91 4.16 1.95 -11.08
C MET A 91 3.04 1.65 -10.08
N SER A 92 1.83 1.39 -10.58
CA SER A 92 0.67 1.01 -9.76
C SER A 92 0.94 -0.28 -8.98
N ASN A 93 1.50 -1.30 -9.65
CA ASN A 93 1.84 -2.57 -9.04
C ASN A 93 2.92 -2.42 -7.95
N VAL A 94 4.01 -1.67 -8.21
CA VAL A 94 5.07 -1.47 -7.21
C VAL A 94 4.53 -0.71 -6.00
N ALA A 95 3.82 0.40 -6.22
CA ALA A 95 3.27 1.23 -5.13
C ALA A 95 2.32 0.44 -4.21
N GLN A 96 1.47 -0.41 -4.80
CA GLN A 96 0.40 -1.10 -4.08
C GLN A 96 0.78 -2.49 -3.56
N LYS A 97 1.77 -3.17 -4.16
CA LYS A 97 2.07 -4.58 -3.83
C LYS A 97 3.45 -4.81 -3.22
N GLN A 98 4.36 -3.84 -3.27
CA GLN A 98 5.72 -4.01 -2.74
C GLN A 98 5.96 -3.12 -1.52
N ASP A 99 6.93 -3.47 -0.69
CA ASP A 99 7.34 -2.66 0.46
C ASP A 99 8.15 -1.45 -0.02
N LEU A 100 7.57 -0.26 0.06
CA LEU A 100 8.22 0.99 -0.38
C LEU A 100 9.29 1.48 0.60
N SER A 101 9.37 0.86 1.79
CA SER A 101 10.47 1.10 2.72
C SER A 101 11.73 0.32 2.34
N ASP A 102 11.62 -0.69 1.48
CA ASP A 102 12.75 -1.50 1.05
C ASP A 102 13.58 -0.75 0.00
N PRO A 103 14.85 -0.39 0.30
CA PRO A 103 15.72 0.29 -0.66
C PRO A 103 15.94 -0.49 -1.96
N ASP A 104 15.87 -1.83 -1.92
CA ASP A 104 16.08 -2.68 -3.09
C ASP A 104 14.89 -2.58 -4.05
N VAL A 105 13.66 -2.49 -3.51
CA VAL A 105 12.45 -2.22 -4.30
C VAL A 105 12.56 -0.88 -5.03
N ILE A 106 12.95 0.18 -4.32
CA ILE A 106 13.10 1.52 -4.90
C ILE A 106 14.23 1.53 -5.94
N THR A 107 15.35 0.87 -5.66
CA THR A 107 16.49 0.78 -6.59
C THR A 107 16.15 -0.01 -7.84
N ALA A 108 15.44 -1.13 -7.72
CA ALA A 108 14.98 -1.93 -8.84
C ALA A 108 14.02 -1.13 -9.74
N PHE A 109 13.08 -0.39 -9.14
CA PHE A 109 12.18 0.47 -9.89
C PHE A 109 12.93 1.65 -10.55
N ALA A 110 13.89 2.27 -9.86
CA ALA A 110 14.75 3.32 -10.41
C ALA A 110 15.54 2.84 -11.63
N ARG A 111 16.15 1.66 -11.55
CA ARG A 111 16.85 1.02 -12.69
C ARG A 111 15.92 0.79 -13.87
N ARG A 112 14.66 0.41 -13.60
CA ARG A 112 13.66 0.14 -14.64
C ARG A 112 13.19 1.41 -15.35
N VAL A 113 12.96 2.51 -14.62
CA VAL A 113 12.56 3.81 -15.22
C VAL A 113 13.72 4.56 -15.85
N GLY A 114 14.94 4.38 -15.33
CA GLY A 114 16.18 4.89 -15.90
C GLY A 114 16.48 6.37 -15.62
N ASN A 115 15.52 7.29 -15.80
CA ASN A 115 15.72 8.72 -15.55
C ASN A 115 14.44 9.46 -15.14
N GLU A 116 14.60 10.72 -14.70
CA GLU A 116 13.51 11.56 -14.22
C GLU A 116 12.41 11.78 -15.27
N ARG A 117 12.76 12.02 -16.54
CA ARG A 117 11.77 12.23 -17.62
C ARG A 117 10.85 11.03 -17.77
N TYR A 118 11.39 9.82 -17.73
CA TYR A 118 10.62 8.57 -17.82
C TYR A 118 9.76 8.33 -16.56
N LEU A 119 10.32 8.62 -15.38
CA LEU A 119 9.63 8.53 -14.10
C LEU A 119 8.42 9.50 -14.03
N THR A 120 8.61 10.77 -14.39
CA THR A 120 7.56 11.80 -14.41
C THR A 120 6.46 11.44 -15.39
N ALA A 121 6.81 11.00 -16.59
CA ALA A 121 5.82 10.59 -17.58
C ALA A 121 5.00 9.38 -17.13
N LEU A 122 5.67 8.37 -16.54
CA LEU A 122 5.00 7.18 -16.03
C LEU A 122 4.06 7.53 -14.87
N TYR A 123 4.50 8.39 -13.95
CA TYR A 123 3.66 8.88 -12.85
C TYR A 123 2.40 9.59 -13.35
N LEU A 124 2.54 10.54 -14.27
CA LEU A 124 1.40 11.27 -14.84
C LEU A 124 0.42 10.32 -15.55
N LEU A 125 0.93 9.38 -16.35
CA LEU A 125 0.09 8.40 -17.03
C LEU A 125 -0.64 7.49 -16.02
N THR A 126 0.06 6.95 -15.03
CA THR A 126 -0.52 6.07 -14.01
C THR A 126 -1.60 6.77 -13.19
N VAL A 127 -1.39 8.03 -12.78
CA VAL A 127 -2.43 8.80 -12.07
C VAL A 127 -3.64 9.04 -12.98
N ALA A 128 -3.42 9.43 -14.24
CA ALA A 128 -4.52 9.63 -15.19
C ALA A 128 -5.33 8.35 -15.45
N ASP A 129 -4.64 7.21 -15.58
CA ASP A 129 -5.22 5.88 -15.82
C ASP A 129 -6.09 5.42 -14.65
N ILE A 130 -5.52 5.36 -13.44
CA ILE A 130 -6.25 4.90 -12.24
C ILE A 130 -7.51 5.76 -12.04
N ARG A 131 -7.41 7.08 -12.25
CA ARG A 131 -8.56 7.99 -12.17
C ARG A 131 -9.55 7.86 -13.31
N GLY A 132 -9.10 7.41 -14.48
CA GLY A 132 -9.92 7.16 -15.66
C GLY A 132 -10.77 5.88 -15.56
N THR A 133 -10.56 5.05 -14.53
CA THR A 133 -11.35 3.84 -14.29
C THR A 133 -12.68 4.12 -13.58
N SER A 134 -12.70 4.19 -12.25
CA SER A 134 -13.87 4.47 -11.42
C SER A 134 -13.50 5.34 -10.22
N PRO A 135 -14.39 6.27 -9.78
CA PRO A 135 -14.17 7.07 -8.59
C PRO A 135 -13.90 6.25 -7.32
N LYS A 136 -14.37 4.99 -7.28
CA LYS A 136 -14.11 4.08 -6.15
C LYS A 136 -12.69 3.53 -6.11
N VAL A 137 -11.96 3.57 -7.22
CA VAL A 137 -10.62 2.98 -7.34
C VAL A 137 -9.56 3.94 -6.84
N TRP A 138 -9.73 5.24 -7.11
CA TRP A 138 -8.84 6.28 -6.64
C TRP A 138 -9.24 6.75 -5.23
N ASN A 139 -8.31 6.69 -4.28
CA ASN A 139 -8.46 7.28 -2.95
C ASN A 139 -7.16 7.99 -2.55
N ALA A 140 -7.24 8.78 -1.48
CA ALA A 140 -6.11 9.61 -1.05
C ALA A 140 -4.89 8.77 -0.64
N TRP A 141 -5.12 7.58 -0.07
CA TRP A 141 -4.08 6.61 0.28
C TRP A 141 -3.29 6.10 -0.94
N LYS A 142 -3.96 5.69 -2.02
CA LYS A 142 -3.30 5.28 -3.27
C LYS A 142 -2.52 6.43 -3.90
N GLY A 143 -3.05 7.64 -3.86
CA GLY A 143 -2.34 8.85 -4.28
C GLY A 143 -1.02 9.02 -3.52
N LYS A 144 -1.08 8.87 -2.19
CA LYS A 144 0.11 8.94 -1.32
C LYS A 144 1.14 7.86 -1.66
N LEU A 145 0.73 6.60 -1.84
CA LEU A 145 1.64 5.52 -2.22
C LEU A 145 2.38 5.78 -3.55
N LEU A 146 1.67 6.29 -4.57
CA LEU A 146 2.27 6.64 -5.85
C LEU A 146 3.26 7.80 -5.73
N GLU A 147 2.91 8.83 -4.95
CA GLU A 147 3.77 9.97 -4.69
C GLU A 147 5.03 9.58 -3.89
N ASP A 148 4.88 8.72 -2.88
CA ASP A 148 6.00 8.23 -2.07
C ASP A 148 6.98 7.43 -2.93
N LEU A 149 6.48 6.53 -3.79
CA LEU A 149 7.31 5.84 -4.77
C LEU A 149 8.02 6.83 -5.70
N TYR A 150 7.30 7.79 -6.28
CA TYR A 150 7.90 8.82 -7.14
C TYR A 150 9.05 9.56 -6.45
N ARG A 151 8.83 10.09 -5.26
CA ARG A 151 9.82 10.86 -4.50
C ARG A 151 11.02 10.02 -4.09
N ALA A 152 10.79 8.78 -3.67
CA ALA A 152 11.86 7.85 -3.33
C ALA A 152 12.73 7.54 -4.55
N THR A 153 12.12 7.23 -5.70
CA THR A 153 12.82 6.93 -6.95
C THR A 153 13.58 8.14 -7.49
N LEU A 154 13.00 9.33 -7.45
CA LEU A 154 13.66 10.57 -7.88
C LEU A 154 14.96 10.82 -7.11
N ARG A 155 14.98 10.57 -5.80
CA ARG A 155 16.21 10.67 -4.98
C ARG A 155 17.29 9.71 -5.46
N VAL A 156 16.94 8.45 -5.74
CA VAL A 156 17.89 7.45 -6.27
C VAL A 156 18.45 7.88 -7.62
N LEU A 157 17.59 8.34 -8.54
CA LEU A 157 18.01 8.81 -9.86
C LEU A 157 18.91 10.05 -9.80
N GLY A 158 18.73 10.92 -8.82
CA GLY A 158 19.60 12.07 -8.55
C GLY A 158 20.94 11.73 -7.87
N GLY A 159 21.33 10.45 -7.81
CA GLY A 159 22.58 10.00 -7.19
C GLY A 159 22.55 9.96 -5.66
N ARG A 160 21.39 10.21 -5.04
CA ARG A 160 21.18 10.09 -3.59
C ARG A 160 20.53 8.76 -3.27
N ALA A 161 21.16 7.66 -3.72
CA ALA A 161 20.73 6.32 -3.31
C ALA A 161 20.71 6.28 -1.78
N PRO A 162 19.58 5.93 -1.14
CA PRO A 162 19.47 6.04 0.30
C PRO A 162 20.36 5.01 0.96
N ASP A 163 21.40 5.47 1.65
CA ASP A 163 21.97 4.70 2.75
C ASP A 163 20.88 4.54 3.82
N ALA A 164 20.49 3.30 4.09
CA ALA A 164 19.43 2.99 5.04
C ALA A 164 19.75 3.58 6.43
N ALA A 165 21.03 3.56 6.85
CA ALA A 165 21.43 4.13 8.12
C ALA A 165 21.25 5.65 8.13
N ALA A 166 21.73 6.35 7.11
CA ALA A 166 21.53 7.80 6.96
C ALA A 166 20.04 8.19 6.89
N LEU A 167 19.21 7.40 6.21
CA LEU A 167 17.76 7.65 6.12
C LEU A 167 17.09 7.52 7.49
N ILE A 168 17.44 6.49 8.25
CA ILE A 168 16.93 6.28 9.61
C ILE A 168 17.33 7.43 10.52
N GLU A 169 18.59 7.84 10.49
CA GLU A 169 19.07 8.96 11.31
C GLU A 169 18.41 10.29 10.93
N ALA A 170 18.18 10.52 9.63
CA ALA A 170 17.42 11.69 9.17
C ALA A 170 15.98 11.67 9.70
N ARG A 171 15.29 10.53 9.60
CA ARG A 171 13.91 10.37 10.12
C ARG A 171 13.84 10.53 11.63
N LYS A 172 14.78 9.96 12.38
CA LYS A 172 14.89 10.14 13.83
C LYS A 172 15.07 11.61 14.19
N ARG A 173 15.98 12.33 13.52
CA ARG A 173 16.20 13.77 13.76
C ARG A 173 14.93 14.58 13.48
N GLU A 174 14.27 14.34 12.36
CA GLU A 174 13.02 15.02 12.03
C GLU A 174 11.91 14.68 13.02
N ALA A 175 11.81 13.42 13.47
CA ALA A 175 10.86 13.03 14.51
C ALA A 175 11.13 13.75 15.83
N LEU A 176 12.40 13.95 16.22
CA LEU A 176 12.76 14.74 17.40
C LEU A 176 12.36 16.21 17.27
N VAL A 177 12.49 16.80 16.07
CA VAL A 177 12.01 18.17 15.80
C VAL A 177 10.50 18.27 15.98
N LEU A 178 9.74 17.30 15.47
CA LEU A 178 8.28 17.25 15.65
C LEU A 178 7.89 16.99 17.11
N LEU A 179 8.65 16.16 17.83
CA LEU A 179 8.44 15.88 19.24
C LEU A 179 8.72 17.09 20.14
N ALA A 180 9.64 17.97 19.76
CA ALA A 180 9.94 19.20 20.50
C ALA A 180 8.73 20.15 20.58
N LEU A 181 7.76 20.01 19.68
CA LEU A 181 6.48 20.72 19.73
C LEU A 181 5.52 20.15 20.79
N SER A 182 5.89 19.03 21.42
CA SER A 182 5.12 18.36 22.48
C SER A 182 5.80 18.52 23.83
N ALA A 183 5.02 18.69 24.90
CA ALA A 183 5.52 18.80 26.27
C ALA A 183 5.92 17.44 26.87
N LEU A 184 6.95 16.80 26.30
CA LEU A 184 7.52 15.54 26.79
C LEU A 184 8.74 15.79 27.69
N PRO A 185 8.99 14.90 28.67
CA PRO A 185 10.24 14.93 29.44
C PRO A 185 11.48 14.84 28.53
N PHE A 186 12.60 15.38 29.02
CA PHE A 186 13.89 15.23 28.35
C PHE A 186 14.17 13.75 28.06
N GLU A 187 14.54 13.44 26.81
CA GLU A 187 14.85 12.09 26.34
C GLU A 187 13.74 11.04 26.53
N ALA A 188 12.47 11.44 26.65
CA ALA A 188 11.34 10.53 26.80
C ALA A 188 11.23 9.45 25.69
N HIS A 189 11.84 9.69 24.54
CA HIS A 189 11.86 8.77 23.40
C HIS A 189 12.78 7.56 23.60
N LYS A 190 13.89 7.69 24.35
CA LYS A 190 14.98 6.70 24.41
C LYS A 190 14.48 5.31 24.76
N LYS A 191 13.74 5.20 25.87
CA LYS A 191 13.21 3.91 26.36
C LYS A 191 12.38 3.17 25.30
N LEU A 192 11.62 3.89 24.48
CA LEU A 192 10.86 3.29 23.39
C LEU A 192 11.77 2.97 22.21
N TRP A 193 12.64 3.90 21.81
CA TRP A 193 13.47 3.73 20.61
C TRP A 193 14.52 2.63 20.77
N ASP A 194 14.98 2.37 21.98
CA ASP A 194 15.89 1.27 22.31
C ASP A 194 15.23 -0.11 22.11
N THR A 195 13.89 -0.18 22.06
CA THR A 195 13.16 -1.43 21.78
C THR A 195 12.86 -1.63 20.29
N LEU A 196 13.14 -0.62 19.46
CA LEU A 196 12.74 -0.60 18.05
C LEU A 196 13.93 -0.88 17.15
N ASP A 197 13.70 -1.64 16.08
CA ASP A 197 14.75 -2.04 15.14
C ASP A 197 14.77 -1.17 13.87
N VAL A 198 15.72 -1.48 12.99
CA VAL A 198 15.86 -0.88 11.66
C VAL A 198 14.56 -0.98 10.87
N GLY A 199 13.86 -2.12 10.93
CA GLY A 199 12.61 -2.37 10.20
C GLY A 199 11.52 -1.39 10.59
N TYR A 200 11.37 -1.09 11.88
CA TYR A 200 10.44 -0.08 12.36
C TYR A 200 10.73 1.31 11.76
N PHE A 201 11.96 1.80 11.87
CA PHE A 201 12.31 3.15 11.39
C PHE A 201 12.30 3.27 9.86
N MET A 202 12.49 2.16 9.14
CA MET A 202 12.34 2.13 7.68
C MET A 202 10.88 2.20 7.24
N ARG A 203 9.95 1.58 7.98
CA ARG A 203 8.52 1.52 7.62
C ARG A 203 7.67 2.70 8.10
N HIS A 204 8.22 3.60 8.91
CA HIS A 204 7.49 4.73 9.48
C HIS A 204 8.12 6.06 9.10
N GLU A 205 7.27 7.04 8.78
CA GLU A 205 7.72 8.41 8.52
C GLU A 205 7.99 9.15 9.83
N ALA A 206 8.76 10.24 9.76
CA ALA A 206 9.13 11.02 10.95
C ALA A 206 7.90 11.46 11.78
N ALA A 207 6.80 11.83 11.11
CA ALA A 207 5.54 12.20 11.75
C ALA A 207 4.81 11.02 12.42
N ASP A 208 4.99 9.79 11.93
CA ASP A 208 4.50 8.58 12.58
C ASP A 208 5.35 8.27 13.82
N ILE A 209 6.69 8.28 13.67
CA ILE A 209 7.64 8.02 14.76
C ILE A 209 7.40 9.00 15.91
N ALA A 210 7.25 10.29 15.62
CA ALA A 210 6.94 11.31 16.62
C ALA A 210 5.59 11.05 17.30
N TRP A 211 4.55 10.72 16.53
CA TRP A 211 3.23 10.42 17.06
C TRP A 211 3.22 9.18 17.98
N HIS A 212 3.85 8.08 17.55
CA HIS A 212 4.01 6.86 18.33
C HIS A 212 4.75 7.16 19.64
N THR A 213 5.87 7.88 19.56
CA THR A 213 6.69 8.24 20.72
C THR A 213 5.92 9.07 21.74
N ARG A 214 5.15 10.05 21.27
CA ARG A 214 4.32 10.90 22.13
C ARG A 214 3.31 10.09 22.94
N HIS A 215 2.75 9.04 22.36
CA HIS A 215 1.74 8.22 23.02
C HIS A 215 2.31 7.05 23.82
N LEU A 216 3.47 6.50 23.42
CA LEU A 216 4.01 5.26 24.00
C LEU A 216 5.19 5.47 24.96
N SER A 217 5.88 6.61 24.93
CA SER A 217 7.06 6.86 25.79
C SER A 217 6.86 6.53 27.28
N ARG A 218 5.66 6.80 27.82
CA ARG A 218 5.30 6.51 29.22
C ARG A 218 4.72 5.10 29.44
N HIS A 219 4.44 4.37 28.38
CA HIS A 219 3.75 3.08 28.41
C HIS A 219 4.65 1.91 27.99
N VAL A 220 5.95 2.14 27.76
CA VAL A 220 6.90 1.07 27.41
C VAL A 220 6.93 0.02 28.51
N GLY A 221 6.50 -1.21 28.17
CA GLY A 221 6.35 -2.32 29.12
C GLY A 221 5.03 -2.34 29.91
N SER A 222 4.03 -1.56 29.51
CA SER A 222 2.70 -1.54 30.13
C SER A 222 1.94 -2.84 29.87
N GLN A 223 1.38 -3.45 30.92
CA GLN A 223 0.50 -4.63 30.77
C GLN A 223 -0.84 -4.31 30.11
N GLN A 224 -1.27 -3.04 30.15
CA GLN A 224 -2.48 -2.60 29.47
C GLN A 224 -2.15 -2.19 28.04
N PRO A 225 -2.92 -2.64 27.03
CA PRO A 225 -2.72 -2.24 25.66
C PRO A 225 -3.03 -0.76 25.47
N VAL A 226 -2.24 -0.10 24.63
CA VAL A 226 -2.42 1.29 24.24
C VAL A 226 -2.89 1.32 22.79
N VAL A 227 -4.15 1.70 22.58
CA VAL A 227 -4.69 1.98 21.24
C VAL A 227 -4.83 3.49 21.08
N ARG A 228 -4.30 4.04 19.99
CA ARG A 228 -4.47 5.45 19.62
C ARG A 228 -4.90 5.57 18.18
N ALA A 229 -5.81 6.48 17.88
CA ALA A 229 -6.24 6.74 16.52
C ALA A 229 -6.13 8.23 16.18
N ARG A 230 -5.88 8.54 14.92
CA ARG A 230 -5.92 9.90 14.37
C ARG A 230 -6.47 9.88 12.96
N GLN A 231 -6.93 11.01 12.45
CA GLN A 231 -7.19 11.15 11.02
C GLN A 231 -5.91 10.87 10.23
N SER A 232 -6.03 10.09 9.16
CA SER A 232 -4.88 9.75 8.33
C SER A 232 -4.24 11.00 7.73
N LEU A 233 -2.90 11.08 7.77
CA LEU A 233 -2.15 12.15 7.10
C LEU A 233 -2.31 12.12 5.57
N ALA A 234 -2.80 11.01 5.01
CA ALA A 234 -3.17 10.93 3.60
C ALA A 234 -4.49 11.67 3.28
N GLY A 235 -5.27 12.09 4.29
CA GLY A 235 -6.48 12.92 4.13
C GLY A 235 -7.81 12.18 4.32
N GLU A 236 -7.85 10.87 4.10
CA GLU A 236 -9.05 10.04 4.25
C GLU A 236 -8.78 8.85 5.19
N GLY A 237 -9.77 8.53 6.03
CA GLY A 237 -9.68 7.40 6.97
C GLY A 237 -8.96 7.73 8.28
N LEU A 238 -8.71 6.69 9.06
CA LEU A 238 -7.99 6.74 10.33
C LEU A 238 -6.67 5.99 10.22
N GLN A 239 -5.65 6.53 10.88
CA GLN A 239 -4.46 5.78 11.24
C GLN A 239 -4.60 5.32 12.69
N VAL A 240 -4.43 4.03 12.94
CA VAL A 240 -4.59 3.40 14.25
C VAL A 240 -3.27 2.78 14.68
N LEU A 241 -2.79 3.14 15.86
CA LEU A 241 -1.63 2.58 16.55
C LEU A 241 -2.12 1.62 17.63
N VAL A 242 -1.56 0.42 17.66
CA VAL A 242 -1.78 -0.58 18.70
C VAL A 242 -0.43 -0.94 19.32
N TYR A 243 -0.30 -0.77 20.63
CA TYR A 243 0.85 -1.23 21.40
C TYR A 243 0.38 -2.17 22.51
N ALA A 244 0.79 -3.43 22.47
CA ALA A 244 0.36 -4.46 23.42
C ALA A 244 1.47 -5.50 23.61
N ALA A 245 1.43 -6.27 24.71
CA ALA A 245 2.27 -7.45 24.81
C ALA A 245 1.98 -8.38 23.62
N ASP A 246 3.04 -8.87 22.96
CA ASP A 246 2.86 -9.74 21.80
C ASP A 246 2.22 -11.07 22.24
N GLN A 247 1.26 -11.54 21.47
CA GLN A 247 0.46 -12.72 21.80
C GLN A 247 -0.05 -13.39 20.53
N SER A 248 -0.30 -14.70 20.64
CA SER A 248 -0.89 -15.47 19.54
C SER A 248 -2.17 -14.81 19.03
N ASP A 249 -2.34 -14.84 17.72
CA ASP A 249 -3.53 -14.34 17.02
C ASP A 249 -3.80 -12.83 17.17
N LEU A 250 -2.89 -12.02 17.72
CA LEU A 250 -3.11 -10.58 17.94
C LEU A 250 -3.51 -9.87 16.64
N PHE A 251 -2.76 -10.07 15.56
CA PHE A 251 -3.08 -9.49 14.25
C PHE A 251 -4.46 -9.92 13.75
N ALA A 252 -4.79 -11.22 13.85
CA ALA A 252 -6.09 -11.73 13.44
C ALA A 252 -7.23 -11.12 14.28
N ARG A 253 -7.02 -10.94 15.58
CA ARG A 253 -7.98 -10.32 16.50
C ARG A 253 -8.23 -8.86 16.13
N ILE A 254 -7.18 -8.10 15.82
CA ILE A 254 -7.30 -6.70 15.37
C ILE A 254 -8.08 -6.64 14.05
N CYS A 255 -7.74 -7.50 13.08
CA CYS A 255 -8.49 -7.62 11.82
C CYS A 255 -9.98 -7.97 12.04
N GLY A 256 -10.26 -8.89 12.97
CA GLY A 256 -11.62 -9.27 13.33
C GLY A 256 -12.41 -8.13 13.99
N TYR A 257 -11.77 -7.29 14.79
CA TYR A 257 -12.37 -6.07 15.34
C TYR A 257 -12.77 -5.11 14.20
N PHE A 258 -11.83 -4.77 13.31
CA PHE A 258 -12.09 -3.82 12.23
C PHE A 258 -13.20 -4.30 11.31
N ASP A 259 -13.22 -5.60 10.98
CA ASP A 259 -14.29 -6.20 10.16
C ASP A 259 -15.68 -6.06 10.81
N ARG A 260 -15.78 -6.31 12.13
CA ARG A 260 -17.03 -6.20 12.89
C ARG A 260 -17.50 -4.77 13.03
N ALA A 261 -16.57 -3.85 13.29
CA ALA A 261 -16.81 -2.42 13.40
C ALA A 261 -17.08 -1.74 12.04
N GLY A 262 -16.98 -2.47 10.92
CA GLY A 262 -17.29 -1.96 9.59
C GLY A 262 -16.19 -1.10 8.98
N PHE A 263 -14.93 -1.32 9.38
CA PHE A 263 -13.75 -0.72 8.78
C PHE A 263 -13.12 -1.66 7.74
N SER A 264 -12.66 -1.09 6.64
CA SER A 264 -11.76 -1.75 5.70
C SER A 264 -10.33 -1.31 5.99
N ILE A 265 -9.44 -2.28 6.17
CA ILE A 265 -7.99 -2.02 6.28
C ILE A 265 -7.43 -1.78 4.87
N LEU A 266 -6.61 -0.76 4.71
CA LEU A 266 -5.89 -0.42 3.46
C LEU A 266 -4.41 -0.81 3.53
N ASP A 267 -3.81 -0.64 4.70
CA ASP A 267 -2.40 -0.92 5.00
C ASP A 267 -2.28 -1.33 6.46
N ALA A 268 -1.48 -2.34 6.74
CA ALA A 268 -1.11 -2.72 8.09
C ALA A 268 0.40 -2.97 8.14
N ARG A 269 1.07 -2.30 9.08
CA ARG A 269 2.49 -2.47 9.40
C ARG A 269 2.55 -3.11 10.76
N VAL A 270 3.07 -4.32 10.81
CA VAL A 270 3.11 -5.13 12.02
C VAL A 270 4.57 -5.19 12.46
N HIS A 271 4.81 -4.92 13.72
CA HIS A 271 6.17 -4.88 14.26
C HIS A 271 6.19 -5.42 15.68
N THR A 272 7.00 -6.44 15.92
CA THR A 272 7.31 -6.90 17.28
C THR A 272 8.62 -6.27 17.72
N ALA A 273 8.55 -5.41 18.74
CA ALA A 273 9.70 -4.78 19.37
C ALA A 273 10.54 -5.80 20.15
N SER A 274 11.81 -5.49 20.40
CA SER A 274 12.77 -6.40 21.05
C SER A 274 12.42 -6.76 22.50
N ASN A 275 11.50 -6.01 23.12
CA ASN A 275 10.97 -6.27 24.45
C ASN A 275 9.72 -7.18 24.45
N GLY A 276 9.35 -7.79 23.32
CA GLY A 276 8.21 -8.70 23.20
C GLY A 276 6.85 -7.99 23.14
N TYR A 277 6.81 -6.75 22.64
CA TYR A 277 5.58 -5.99 22.44
C TYR A 277 5.30 -5.80 20.96
N ALA A 278 4.04 -6.01 20.56
CA ALA A 278 3.57 -5.59 19.26
C ALA A 278 3.40 -4.07 19.21
N LEU A 279 3.81 -3.45 18.12
CA LEU A 279 3.63 -2.05 17.77
C LEU A 279 3.11 -2.01 16.32
N ASP A 280 1.80 -2.14 16.20
CA ASP A 280 1.14 -2.27 14.91
C ASP A 280 0.49 -0.97 14.50
N THR A 281 0.58 -0.63 13.21
CA THR A 281 -0.04 0.56 12.63
C THR A 281 -0.94 0.17 11.48
N PHE A 282 -2.19 0.62 11.50
CA PHE A 282 -3.20 0.34 10.49
C PHE A 282 -3.68 1.63 9.84
N GLN A 283 -3.89 1.60 8.53
CA GLN A 283 -4.68 2.59 7.81
C GLN A 283 -6.05 1.98 7.54
N VAL A 284 -7.11 2.59 8.04
CA VAL A 284 -8.47 2.06 7.94
C VAL A 284 -9.44 3.12 7.42
N VAL A 285 -10.43 2.69 6.65
CA VAL A 285 -11.51 3.53 6.13
C VAL A 285 -12.85 2.94 6.50
N SER A 286 -13.85 3.79 6.71
CA SER A 286 -15.24 3.37 6.93
C SER A 286 -16.13 3.98 5.85
N ALA A 287 -16.90 3.15 5.15
CA ALA A 287 -17.82 3.60 4.12
C ALA A 287 -19.07 4.28 4.69
N SER A 288 -19.45 3.97 5.94
CA SER A 288 -20.70 4.42 6.56
C SER A 288 -20.56 5.70 7.39
N MET A 289 -19.34 6.11 7.75
CA MET A 289 -19.10 7.23 8.67
C MET A 289 -18.12 8.27 8.13
N GLN A 290 -18.21 8.60 6.85
CA GLN A 290 -17.41 9.68 6.26
C GLN A 290 -17.69 11.02 6.98
N GLY A 291 -16.65 11.62 7.54
CA GLY A 291 -16.73 12.93 8.21
C GLY A 291 -16.84 12.92 9.74
N HIS A 292 -17.14 11.77 10.36
CA HIS A 292 -17.27 11.61 11.83
C HIS A 292 -16.00 11.07 12.49
N TYR A 293 -14.84 11.62 12.11
CA TYR A 293 -13.54 11.07 12.52
C TYR A 293 -13.30 11.14 14.03
N ARG A 294 -13.89 12.11 14.73
CA ARG A 294 -13.69 12.28 16.18
C ARG A 294 -14.41 11.17 16.97
N GLU A 295 -15.66 10.88 16.62
CA GLU A 295 -16.43 9.79 17.24
C GLU A 295 -15.80 8.43 16.93
N LEU A 296 -15.41 8.20 15.67
CA LEU A 296 -14.73 6.98 15.26
C LEU A 296 -13.39 6.79 15.99
N THR A 297 -12.63 7.86 16.20
CA THR A 297 -11.37 7.81 16.95
C THR A 297 -11.59 7.27 18.36
N HIS A 298 -12.52 7.87 19.12
CA HIS A 298 -12.79 7.43 20.49
C HIS A 298 -13.37 6.01 20.57
N MET A 299 -14.23 5.64 19.62
CA MET A 299 -14.75 4.27 19.51
C MET A 299 -13.61 3.26 19.30
N VAL A 300 -12.74 3.51 18.33
CA VAL A 300 -11.60 2.62 18.02
C VAL A 300 -10.64 2.51 19.19
N GLU A 301 -10.28 3.63 19.83
CA GLU A 301 -9.36 3.63 20.96
C GLU A 301 -9.86 2.81 22.15
N ASN A 302 -11.16 2.84 22.45
CA ASN A 302 -11.75 2.12 23.57
C ASN A 302 -12.05 0.66 23.20
N ASP A 303 -12.78 0.43 22.12
CA ASP A 303 -13.34 -0.89 21.81
C ASP A 303 -12.26 -1.86 21.32
N LEU A 304 -11.26 -1.38 20.56
CA LEU A 304 -10.14 -2.22 20.15
C LEU A 304 -9.26 -2.58 21.34
N ALA A 305 -9.03 -1.64 22.27
CA ALA A 305 -8.31 -1.94 23.50
C ALA A 305 -9.03 -3.00 24.33
N GLN A 306 -10.36 -2.90 24.47
CA GLN A 306 -11.16 -3.93 25.13
C GLN A 306 -11.11 -5.27 24.40
N ALA A 307 -11.18 -5.28 23.07
CA ALA A 307 -11.10 -6.51 22.28
C ALA A 307 -9.76 -7.24 22.49
N ILE A 308 -8.66 -6.49 22.63
CA ILE A 308 -7.32 -7.03 22.93
C ILE A 308 -7.28 -7.59 24.35
N VAL A 309 -7.78 -6.84 25.35
CA VAL A 309 -7.78 -7.25 26.78
C VAL A 309 -8.67 -8.47 27.03
N GLN A 310 -9.86 -8.54 26.43
CA GLN A 310 -10.79 -9.64 26.64
C GLN A 310 -10.19 -11.00 26.27
N GLY A 311 -9.26 -11.03 25.30
CA GLY A 311 -8.61 -12.27 24.88
C GLY A 311 -9.60 -13.32 24.39
N GLY A 312 -9.30 -14.60 24.66
CA GLY A 312 -10.17 -15.72 24.31
C GLY A 312 -10.08 -16.17 22.84
N PRO A 313 -10.90 -17.15 22.41
CA PRO A 313 -10.85 -17.67 21.05
C PRO A 313 -11.18 -16.59 20.02
N LEU A 314 -10.53 -16.68 18.86
CA LEU A 314 -10.81 -15.81 17.72
C LEU A 314 -12.31 -15.90 17.37
N PRO A 315 -13.04 -14.77 17.34
CA PRO A 315 -14.47 -14.83 17.12
C PRO A 315 -14.84 -15.39 15.75
N GLU A 316 -15.96 -16.12 15.64
CA GLU A 316 -16.33 -16.67 14.33
C GLU A 316 -16.59 -15.56 13.29
N PRO A 317 -16.12 -15.73 12.04
CA PRO A 317 -16.35 -14.79 10.95
C PRO A 317 -17.85 -14.62 10.73
N GLY A 318 -18.30 -13.37 10.62
CA GLY A 318 -19.68 -13.11 10.27
C GLY A 318 -19.98 -13.62 8.85
N ARG A 319 -20.87 -14.61 8.70
CA ARG A 319 -21.37 -15.05 7.39
C ARG A 319 -22.20 -13.92 6.75
N LYS A 320 -21.55 -12.98 6.07
CA LYS A 320 -22.23 -11.90 5.36
C LYS A 320 -22.43 -12.25 3.88
N ARG A 321 -23.53 -11.78 3.30
CA ARG A 321 -23.97 -12.10 1.93
C ARG A 321 -22.92 -11.65 0.91
N VAL A 322 -22.45 -12.60 0.10
CA VAL A 322 -21.79 -12.31 -1.18
C VAL A 322 -22.73 -11.48 -2.05
N SER A 323 -22.22 -10.39 -2.64
CA SER A 323 -23.02 -9.49 -3.47
C SER A 323 -23.64 -10.27 -4.66
N ARG A 324 -24.86 -9.90 -5.09
CA ARG A 324 -25.52 -10.56 -6.23
C ARG A 324 -24.67 -10.47 -7.50
N ARG A 325 -23.85 -9.43 -7.65
CA ARG A 325 -22.96 -9.24 -8.80
C ARG A 325 -21.76 -10.20 -8.78
N VAL A 326 -21.14 -10.42 -7.62
CA VAL A 326 -20.07 -11.41 -7.46
C VAL A 326 -20.59 -12.83 -7.75
N LYS A 327 -21.85 -13.13 -7.37
CA LYS A 327 -22.49 -14.41 -7.76
C LYS A 327 -22.66 -14.57 -9.27
N SER A 328 -22.83 -13.48 -10.01
CA SER A 328 -23.00 -13.52 -11.47
C SER A 328 -21.66 -13.58 -12.23
N PHE A 329 -20.56 -13.11 -11.63
CA PHE A 329 -19.21 -13.14 -12.20
C PHE A 329 -18.18 -13.57 -11.13
N PRO A 330 -18.10 -14.87 -10.82
CA PRO A 330 -17.18 -15.35 -9.79
C PRO A 330 -15.73 -15.21 -10.26
N ILE A 331 -14.91 -14.55 -9.44
CA ILE A 331 -13.47 -14.47 -9.66
C ILE A 331 -12.83 -15.71 -9.05
N THR A 332 -12.14 -16.52 -9.86
CA THR A 332 -11.38 -17.68 -9.36
C THR A 332 -10.28 -17.19 -8.41
N PRO A 333 -10.27 -17.63 -7.14
CA PRO A 333 -9.26 -17.22 -6.19
C PRO A 333 -7.89 -17.71 -6.64
N ARG A 334 -6.86 -16.89 -6.41
CA ARG A 334 -5.45 -17.22 -6.67
C ARG A 334 -4.63 -16.85 -5.46
N VAL A 335 -3.76 -17.76 -5.07
CA VAL A 335 -2.75 -17.55 -4.04
C VAL A 335 -1.40 -17.74 -4.70
N THR A 336 -0.45 -16.86 -4.40
CA THR A 336 0.93 -16.99 -4.85
C THR A 336 1.86 -16.73 -3.69
N LEU A 337 2.78 -17.65 -3.43
CA LEU A 337 3.81 -17.48 -2.42
C LEU A 337 5.18 -17.38 -3.10
N ARG A 338 5.94 -16.31 -2.81
CA ARG A 338 7.28 -16.09 -3.39
C ARG A 338 8.28 -15.65 -2.32
N PRO A 339 9.49 -16.21 -2.27
CA PRO A 339 10.49 -15.77 -1.31
C PRO A 339 11.03 -14.38 -1.67
N ASP A 340 11.47 -13.63 -0.66
CA ASP A 340 12.34 -12.47 -0.88
C ASP A 340 13.75 -12.91 -1.32
N GLU A 341 14.61 -11.98 -1.71
CA GLU A 341 15.94 -12.31 -2.26
C GLU A 341 16.81 -13.15 -1.30
N LYS A 342 16.57 -13.05 0.01
CA LYS A 342 17.29 -13.79 1.05
C LYS A 342 16.54 -15.04 1.54
N ALA A 343 15.36 -15.33 0.98
CA ALA A 343 14.44 -16.38 1.41
C ALA A 343 14.12 -16.39 2.92
N GLN A 344 14.22 -15.22 3.56
CA GLN A 344 13.91 -15.04 4.98
C GLN A 344 12.46 -14.62 5.20
N ARG A 345 11.90 -13.89 4.25
CA ARG A 345 10.52 -13.43 4.23
C ARG A 345 9.87 -13.85 2.93
N TRP A 346 8.54 -13.96 2.94
CA TRP A 346 7.80 -14.42 1.79
C TRP A 346 6.69 -13.43 1.44
N LEU A 347 6.59 -13.12 0.17
CA LEU A 347 5.52 -12.33 -0.41
C LEU A 347 4.36 -13.26 -0.76
N LEU A 348 3.31 -13.19 0.05
CA LEU A 348 2.04 -13.87 -0.18
C LEU A 348 1.09 -12.92 -0.91
N GLY A 349 0.80 -13.22 -2.17
CA GLY A 349 -0.19 -12.53 -2.98
C GLY A 349 -1.52 -13.29 -2.98
N ILE A 350 -2.61 -12.60 -2.70
CA ILE A 350 -3.98 -13.14 -2.71
C ILE A 350 -4.82 -12.33 -3.68
N SER A 351 -5.51 -13.03 -4.58
CA SER A 351 -6.44 -12.43 -5.52
C SER A 351 -7.76 -13.17 -5.46
N ALA A 352 -8.82 -12.52 -4.98
CA ALA A 352 -10.14 -13.13 -4.82
C ALA A 352 -11.27 -12.11 -5.05
N SER A 353 -12.51 -12.58 -5.02
CA SER A 353 -13.67 -11.68 -5.00
C SER A 353 -13.75 -10.94 -3.67
N ASP A 354 -14.05 -9.64 -3.71
CA ASP A 354 -14.20 -8.82 -2.51
C ASP A 354 -15.41 -9.25 -1.68
N ARG A 355 -15.18 -9.33 -0.38
CA ARG A 355 -16.19 -9.67 0.62
C ARG A 355 -15.75 -9.22 1.99
N THR A 356 -16.74 -8.84 2.79
CA THR A 356 -16.53 -8.55 4.21
C THR A 356 -15.91 -9.75 4.91
N GLY A 357 -14.92 -9.51 5.77
CA GLY A 357 -14.21 -10.54 6.52
C GLY A 357 -13.06 -11.22 5.79
N LEU A 358 -12.77 -10.91 4.52
CA LEU A 358 -11.72 -11.58 3.74
C LEU A 358 -10.36 -11.55 4.45
N LEU A 359 -9.92 -10.35 4.85
CA LEU A 359 -8.65 -10.17 5.53
C LEU A 359 -8.61 -10.90 6.89
N TYR A 360 -9.73 -10.91 7.61
CA TYR A 360 -9.83 -11.65 8.87
C TYR A 360 -9.71 -13.16 8.65
N LEU A 361 -10.35 -13.70 7.60
CA LEU A 361 -10.22 -15.12 7.22
C LEU A 361 -8.78 -15.47 6.89
N VAL A 362 -8.10 -14.65 6.07
CA VAL A 362 -6.69 -14.83 5.75
C VAL A 362 -5.84 -14.79 7.01
N ALA A 363 -6.05 -13.80 7.87
CA ALA A 363 -5.32 -13.67 9.13
C ALA A 363 -5.51 -14.88 10.06
N ARG A 364 -6.71 -15.50 10.10
CA ARG A 364 -6.94 -16.75 10.85
C ARG A 364 -6.10 -17.92 10.32
N VAL A 365 -6.02 -18.08 9.01
CA VAL A 365 -5.21 -19.15 8.39
C VAL A 365 -3.73 -18.91 8.67
N LEU A 366 -3.23 -17.69 8.47
CA LEU A 366 -1.85 -17.34 8.79
C LEU A 366 -1.51 -17.61 10.27
N ALA A 367 -2.42 -17.26 11.17
CA ALA A 367 -2.22 -17.46 12.60
C ALA A 367 -2.21 -18.95 13.00
N ARG A 368 -3.05 -19.80 12.37
CA ARG A 368 -3.04 -21.26 12.57
C ARG A 368 -1.67 -21.88 12.22
N HIS A 369 -1.05 -21.37 11.16
CA HIS A 369 0.29 -21.77 10.71
C HIS A 369 1.42 -21.00 11.41
N GLN A 370 1.12 -20.22 12.45
CA GLN A 370 2.09 -19.45 13.24
C GLN A 370 2.96 -18.52 12.36
N LEU A 371 2.37 -18.01 11.28
CA LEU A 371 3.04 -17.08 10.38
C LEU A 371 2.90 -15.66 10.91
N SER A 372 4.03 -15.02 11.17
CA SER A 372 4.09 -13.61 11.52
C SER A 372 3.88 -12.76 10.27
N VAL A 373 2.86 -11.89 10.32
CA VAL A 373 2.66 -10.84 9.32
C VAL A 373 3.59 -9.69 9.66
N GLN A 374 4.31 -9.16 8.67
CA GLN A 374 5.20 -8.00 8.81
C GLN A 374 4.59 -6.76 8.14
N LEU A 375 3.92 -6.99 7.01
CA LEU A 375 3.23 -5.97 6.23
C LEU A 375 2.01 -6.63 5.58
N ALA A 376 0.88 -5.93 5.55
CA ALA A 376 -0.27 -6.28 4.75
C ALA A 376 -0.72 -5.05 3.96
N LYS A 377 -0.70 -5.16 2.64
CA LYS A 377 -1.26 -4.17 1.72
C LYS A 377 -2.55 -4.71 1.14
N VAL A 378 -3.64 -4.01 1.40
CA VAL A 378 -4.99 -4.41 0.97
C VAL A 378 -5.40 -3.51 -0.18
N SER A 379 -5.63 -4.10 -1.35
CA SER A 379 -6.03 -3.34 -2.52
C SER A 379 -7.28 -3.91 -3.16
N THR A 380 -8.38 -3.17 -3.06
CA THR A 380 -9.62 -3.50 -3.76
C THR A 380 -9.70 -2.72 -5.07
N LEU A 381 -9.97 -3.44 -6.17
CA LEU A 381 -10.27 -2.93 -7.49
C LEU A 381 -11.66 -3.42 -7.93
N GLY A 382 -12.67 -2.57 -7.77
CA GLY A 382 -14.05 -2.96 -8.05
C GLY A 382 -14.53 -4.04 -7.07
N GLU A 383 -14.84 -5.23 -7.57
CA GLU A 383 -15.26 -6.39 -6.78
C GLU A 383 -14.13 -7.43 -6.63
N ARG A 384 -12.89 -7.06 -6.94
CA ARG A 384 -11.71 -7.91 -6.82
C ARG A 384 -10.78 -7.35 -5.77
N VAL A 385 -10.28 -8.20 -4.89
CA VAL A 385 -9.20 -7.87 -3.97
C VAL A 385 -7.90 -8.43 -4.50
N GLU A 386 -6.83 -7.65 -4.38
CA GLU A 386 -5.46 -8.01 -4.68
C GLU A 386 -4.60 -7.66 -3.46
N ASP A 387 -4.66 -8.51 -2.45
CA ASP A 387 -3.96 -8.33 -1.20
C ASP A 387 -2.55 -8.89 -1.29
N THR A 388 -1.62 -8.22 -0.61
CA THR A 388 -0.23 -8.67 -0.53
C THR A 388 0.25 -8.62 0.91
N PHE A 389 0.80 -9.73 1.39
CA PHE A 389 1.33 -9.87 2.73
C PHE A 389 2.81 -10.19 2.65
N LEU A 390 3.61 -9.52 3.47
CA LEU A 390 4.97 -9.95 3.77
C LEU A 390 4.89 -10.80 5.03
N VAL A 391 5.12 -12.10 4.91
CA VAL A 391 5.00 -13.07 6.00
C VAL A 391 6.33 -13.75 6.30
N GLN A 392 6.49 -14.17 7.55
CA GLN A 392 7.66 -14.90 8.02
C GLN A 392 7.22 -16.04 8.94
N GLY A 393 7.86 -17.20 8.79
CA GLY A 393 7.60 -18.37 9.62
C GLY A 393 8.46 -19.55 9.19
N SER A 394 8.75 -20.45 10.12
CA SER A 394 9.55 -21.65 9.85
C SER A 394 8.86 -22.62 8.90
N GLU A 395 7.52 -22.68 8.93
CA GLU A 395 6.74 -23.54 8.02
C GLU A 395 6.96 -23.19 6.54
N LEU A 396 7.23 -21.91 6.24
CA LEU A 396 7.49 -21.44 4.87
C LEU A 396 8.81 -21.97 4.31
N GLN A 397 9.68 -22.57 5.10
CA GLN A 397 10.92 -23.20 4.61
C GLN A 397 10.68 -24.63 4.07
N ASN A 398 9.47 -25.18 4.25
CA ASN A 398 9.11 -26.52 3.79
C ASN A 398 8.05 -26.46 2.69
N ASN A 399 8.40 -26.95 1.49
CA ASN A 399 7.50 -26.95 0.32
C ASN A 399 6.17 -27.67 0.57
N PHE A 400 6.14 -28.73 1.38
CA PHE A 400 4.89 -29.43 1.70
C PHE A 400 3.95 -28.54 2.52
N ARG A 401 4.49 -27.84 3.52
CA ARG A 401 3.74 -26.89 4.35
C ARG A 401 3.29 -25.68 3.54
N GLN A 402 4.12 -25.18 2.62
CA GLN A 402 3.73 -24.11 1.69
C GLN A 402 2.47 -24.50 0.89
N ILE A 403 2.44 -25.72 0.33
CA ILE A 403 1.28 -26.21 -0.44
C ILE A 403 0.04 -26.35 0.45
N GLU A 404 0.20 -26.84 1.69
CA GLU A 404 -0.88 -26.94 2.67
C GLU A 404 -1.47 -25.55 2.98
N ILE A 405 -0.63 -24.56 3.29
CA ILE A 405 -1.03 -23.17 3.53
C ILE A 405 -1.75 -22.59 2.32
N GLU A 406 -1.20 -22.75 1.10
CA GLU A 406 -1.83 -22.27 -0.13
C GLU A 406 -3.21 -22.92 -0.35
N THR A 407 -3.33 -24.22 -0.06
CA THR A 407 -4.59 -24.97 -0.20
C THR A 407 -5.63 -24.51 0.80
N GLU A 408 -5.25 -24.33 2.08
CA GLU A 408 -6.14 -23.81 3.12
C GLU A 408 -6.61 -22.39 2.81
N LEU A 409 -5.71 -21.53 2.33
CA LEU A 409 -6.06 -20.19 1.87
C LEU A 409 -7.03 -20.26 0.69
N LEU A 410 -6.75 -21.05 -0.34
CA LEU A 410 -7.65 -21.20 -1.49
C LEU A 410 -9.05 -21.69 -1.08
N HIS A 411 -9.11 -22.65 -0.14
CA HIS A 411 -10.38 -23.12 0.42
C HIS A 411 -11.11 -21.99 1.16
N ALA A 412 -10.43 -21.29 2.08
CA ALA A 412 -10.98 -20.18 2.84
C ALA A 412 -11.41 -18.98 1.97
N LEU A 413 -10.86 -18.84 0.76
CA LEU A 413 -11.26 -17.82 -0.21
C LEU A 413 -12.46 -18.26 -1.08
N SER A 414 -12.72 -19.57 -1.15
CA SER A 414 -13.77 -20.17 -1.99
C SER A 414 -15.10 -20.39 -1.25
N GLU A 415 -15.06 -20.60 0.08
CA GLU A 415 -16.24 -20.68 0.95
C GLU A 415 -16.98 -19.36 1.05
#